data_AF-A0A9C9ND83-F1
#
_entry.id   AF-A0A9C9ND83-F1
#
_cell.length_a   1.000
_cell.length_b   1.000
_cell.length_c   1.000
_cell.angle_alpha   90.00
_cell.angle_beta   90.00
_cell.angle_gamma   90.00
#
_symmetry.space_group_name_H-M   'P 1'
#
loop_
_entity.id
_entity.type
_entity.pdbx_description
1 polymer ?
#
loop_
_entity_poly.entity_id
_entity_poly.type
_entity_poly.pdbx_seq_one_letter_code
_entity_poly.pdbx_strand_id
1 'polypeptide(L)'
;MFRRNVPAAPDTLAPPELADELLDLKAAVAELTVRERELKDALIASGITEVEGERARATVSTHERTTLDVEAAKEKLGPAWCRRHSTTKEQTVVRVSARKRVD
;
A
#
# COMPACT_ATOMS: atom_id res chain seq x y z
N MET A 1 -3.41 -15.97 -26.64
CA MET A 1 -4.65 -15.92 -25.84
C MET A 1 -4.31 -16.22 -24.39
N PHE A 2 -4.15 -15.20 -23.54
CA PHE A 2 -4.03 -15.42 -22.09
C PHE A 2 -5.45 -15.62 -21.53
N ARG A 3 -5.78 -16.85 -21.14
CA ARG A 3 -6.97 -17.05 -20.30
C ARG A 3 -6.68 -16.37 -18.97
N ARG A 4 -7.35 -15.24 -18.69
CA ARG A 4 -7.45 -14.75 -17.31
C ARG A 4 -8.18 -15.85 -16.55
N ASN A 5 -7.46 -16.61 -15.73
CA ASN A 5 -8.09 -17.39 -14.68
C ASN A 5 -8.70 -16.36 -13.74
N VAL A 6 -10.00 -16.11 -13.89
CA VAL A 6 -10.72 -15.18 -13.01
C VAL A 6 -11.02 -15.99 -11.75
N PRO A 7 -10.46 -15.64 -10.58
CA PRO A 7 -10.79 -16.31 -9.34
C PRO A 7 -12.30 -16.23 -9.08
N ALA A 8 -12.84 -17.17 -8.31
CA ALA A 8 -14.25 -17.19 -7.95
C ALA A 8 -14.66 -15.83 -7.35
N ALA A 9 -15.89 -15.39 -7.61
CA ALA A 9 -16.36 -14.11 -7.10
C ALA A 9 -16.40 -14.17 -5.55
N PRO A 10 -15.95 -13.11 -4.83
CA PRO A 10 -15.75 -13.17 -3.39
C PRO A 10 -17.05 -13.39 -2.60
N ASP A 11 -18.21 -13.14 -3.20
CA ASP A 11 -19.54 -13.41 -2.64
C ASP A 11 -19.92 -14.90 -2.59
N THR A 12 -19.14 -15.75 -3.27
CA THR A 12 -19.36 -17.21 -3.28
C THR A 12 -18.48 -18.00 -2.31
N LEU A 13 -17.53 -17.35 -1.64
CA LEU A 13 -16.53 -17.99 -0.76
C LEU A 13 -16.94 -17.93 0.72
N ALA A 14 -16.59 -18.96 1.48
CA ALA A 14 -16.77 -18.96 2.92
C ALA A 14 -15.73 -18.06 3.62
N PRO A 15 -16.01 -17.52 4.83
CA PRO A 15 -15.06 -16.63 5.53
C PRO A 15 -13.62 -17.16 5.70
N PRO A 16 -13.38 -18.46 5.95
CA PRO A 16 -12.01 -19.00 5.97
C PRO A 16 -11.33 -18.94 4.61
N GLU A 17 -12.04 -19.25 3.53
CA GLU A 17 -11.52 -19.21 2.15
C GLU A 17 -11.20 -17.78 1.74
N LEU A 18 -12.03 -16.81 2.14
CA LEU A 18 -11.76 -15.39 1.97
C LEU A 18 -10.48 -14.94 2.68
N ALA A 19 -10.20 -15.46 3.87
CA ALA A 19 -8.99 -15.13 4.62
C ALA A 19 -7.73 -15.69 3.93
N ASP A 20 -7.81 -16.92 3.41
CA ASP A 20 -6.71 -17.58 2.71
C ASP A 20 -6.45 -16.93 1.34
N GLU A 21 -7.49 -16.65 0.55
CA GLU A 21 -7.34 -15.93 -0.72
C GLU A 21 -6.80 -14.51 -0.52
N LEU A 22 -7.24 -13.81 0.52
CA LEU A 22 -6.71 -12.49 0.85
C LEU A 22 -5.24 -12.55 1.29
N LEU A 23 -4.80 -13.64 1.93
CA LEU A 23 -3.40 -13.86 2.27
C LEU A 23 -2.56 -14.06 1.01
N ASP A 24 -3.00 -14.92 0.09
CA ASP A 24 -2.29 -15.21 -1.16
C ASP A 24 -2.19 -13.97 -2.05
N LEU A 25 -3.29 -13.22 -2.18
CA LEU A 25 -3.29 -11.97 -2.93
C LEU A 25 -2.33 -10.94 -2.33
N LYS A 26 -2.29 -10.82 -1.00
CA LYS A 26 -1.34 -9.93 -0.32
C LYS A 26 0.11 -10.34 -0.56
N ALA A 27 0.40 -11.63 -0.59
CA ALA A 27 1.73 -12.13 -0.90
C ALA A 27 2.15 -11.76 -2.34
N ALA A 28 1.28 -11.99 -3.32
CA ALA A 28 1.53 -11.61 -4.71
C ALA A 28 1.70 -10.08 -4.88
N VAL A 29 0.87 -9.28 -4.23
CA VAL A 29 0.99 -7.81 -4.24
C VAL A 29 2.30 -7.35 -3.61
N ALA A 30 2.74 -7.99 -2.53
CA ALA A 30 4.00 -7.65 -1.88
C ALA A 30 5.20 -7.88 -2.82
N GLU A 31 5.25 -9.01 -3.50
CA GLU A 31 6.30 -9.31 -4.48
C GLU A 31 6.31 -8.31 -5.64
N LEU A 32 5.14 -8.00 -6.21
CA LEU A 32 5.00 -7.02 -7.28
C LEU A 32 5.39 -5.61 -6.83
N THR A 33 5.07 -5.24 -5.60
CA THR A 33 5.42 -3.93 -5.01
C THR A 33 6.93 -3.80 -4.83
N VAL A 34 7.60 -4.86 -4.37
CA VAL A 34 9.08 -4.89 -4.30
C VAL A 34 9.67 -4.71 -5.69
N ARG A 35 9.17 -5.47 -6.67
CA ARG A 35 9.67 -5.37 -8.04
C ARG A 35 9.45 -3.99 -8.67
N GLU A 36 8.28 -3.39 -8.45
CA GLU A 36 7.98 -2.03 -8.89
C GLU A 36 8.97 -1.02 -8.28
N ARG A 37 9.24 -1.15 -6.97
CA ARG A 37 10.19 -0.29 -6.28
C ARG A 37 11.61 -0.43 -6.86
N GLU A 38 12.10 -1.64 -7.08
CA GLU A 38 13.42 -1.86 -7.68
C GLU A 38 13.57 -1.18 -9.04
N LEU A 39 12.53 -1.25 -9.88
CA LEU A 39 12.53 -0.59 -11.19
C LEU A 39 12.53 0.93 -11.06
N LYS A 40 11.76 1.49 -10.12
CA LYS A 40 11.75 2.94 -9.83
C LYS A 40 13.11 3.40 -9.29
N ASP A 41 13.68 2.65 -8.34
CA ASP A 41 14.98 2.96 -7.74
C ASP A 41 16.08 2.93 -8.82
N ALA A 42 16.04 1.98 -9.76
CA ALA A 42 16.95 1.94 -10.90
C ALA A 42 16.79 3.15 -11.85
N LEU A 43 15.54 3.57 -12.15
CA LEU A 43 15.28 4.77 -12.94
C LEU A 43 15.79 6.04 -12.25
N ILE A 44 15.56 6.18 -10.94
CA ILE A 44 16.08 7.29 -10.15
C ILE A 44 17.62 7.29 -10.15
N ALA A 45 18.24 6.13 -9.91
CA ALA A 45 19.69 6.00 -9.87
C ALA A 45 20.37 6.31 -11.22
N SER A 46 19.65 6.16 -12.33
CA SER A 46 20.16 6.49 -13.66
C SER A 46 20.30 8.01 -13.90
N GLY A 47 19.65 8.85 -13.07
CA GLY A 47 19.71 10.31 -13.19
C GLY A 47 18.94 10.89 -14.38
N ILE A 48 18.20 10.07 -15.13
CA ILE A 48 17.37 10.54 -16.25
C ILE A 48 16.06 11.14 -15.73
N THR A 49 15.64 12.25 -16.33
CA THR A 49 14.36 12.90 -15.98
C THR A 49 13.20 12.35 -16.82
N GLU A 50 13.47 11.88 -18.04
CA GLU A 50 12.47 11.29 -18.94
C GLU A 50 13.10 10.18 -19.79
N VAL A 51 12.34 9.11 -20.06
CA VAL A 51 12.76 8.01 -20.94
C VAL A 51 11.56 7.38 -21.64
N GLU A 52 11.75 7.02 -22.91
CA GLU A 52 10.78 6.29 -23.73
C GLU A 52 11.19 4.82 -23.84
N GLY A 53 10.22 3.94 -23.61
CA GLY A 53 10.29 2.52 -23.95
C GLY A 53 9.27 2.18 -25.03
N GLU A 54 9.34 0.95 -25.55
CA GLU A 54 8.44 0.49 -26.63
C GLU A 54 6.95 0.59 -26.28
N ARG A 55 6.61 0.47 -24.99
CA ARG A 55 5.22 0.40 -24.49
C ARG A 55 4.87 1.46 -23.45
N ALA A 56 5.83 2.27 -23.02
CA ALA A 56 5.63 3.20 -21.90
C ALA A 56 6.64 4.36 -21.94
N ARG A 57 6.21 5.52 -21.46
CA ARG A 57 7.06 6.66 -21.12
C ARG A 57 7.18 6.77 -19.61
N ALA A 58 8.38 7.04 -19.10
CA ALA A 58 8.61 7.33 -17.69
C ALA A 58 9.18 8.74 -17.51
N THR A 59 8.68 9.45 -16.49
CA THR A 59 9.19 10.75 -16.05
C THR A 59 9.55 10.65 -14.57
N VAL A 60 10.76 11.09 -14.23
CA VAL A 60 11.27 11.15 -12.86
C VAL A 60 11.30 12.62 -12.44
N SER A 61 10.54 12.95 -11.40
CA SER A 61 10.49 14.30 -10.84
C SER A 61 10.73 14.27 -9.33
N THR A 62 11.42 15.30 -8.84
CA THR A 62 11.67 15.50 -7.41
C THR A 62 10.65 16.49 -6.85
N HIS A 63 10.09 16.19 -5.69
CA HIS A 63 9.25 17.11 -4.94
C HIS A 63 9.68 17.14 -3.48
N GLU A 64 9.47 18.27 -2.84
CA GLU A 64 9.69 18.43 -1.42
C GLU A 64 8.45 17.99 -0.65
N ARG A 65 8.64 17.21 0.42
CA ARG A 65 7.57 16.82 1.34
C ARG A 65 7.99 17.15 2.76
N THR A 66 7.21 17.99 3.42
CA THR A 66 7.33 18.28 4.85
C THR A 66 6.28 17.49 5.62
N THR A 67 6.71 16.77 6.65
CA THR A 67 5.79 16.09 7.58
C THR A 67 5.76 16.88 8.89
N LEU A 68 4.56 17.26 9.33
CA LEU A 68 4.36 17.92 10.62
C LEU A 68 4.54 16.89 11.74
N ASP A 69 5.35 17.21 12.75
CA ASP A 69 5.38 16.46 14.00
C ASP A 69 4.08 16.70 14.76
N VAL A 70 3.17 15.73 14.64
CA VAL A 70 1.84 15.82 15.23
C VAL A 70 1.89 15.76 16.75
N GLU A 71 2.85 15.04 17.34
CA GLU A 71 2.95 14.93 18.80
C GLU A 71 3.47 16.22 19.40
N ALA A 72 4.53 16.80 18.85
CA ALA A 72 5.01 18.13 19.26
C ALA A 72 3.96 19.22 19.03
N ALA A 73 3.19 19.14 17.93
CA ALA A 73 2.09 20.06 17.67
C ALA A 73 0.96 19.90 18.71
N LYS A 74 0.57 18.67 19.05
CA LYS A 74 -0.45 18.39 20.08
C LYS A 74 -0.02 18.91 21.45
N GLU A 75 1.23 18.68 21.83
CA GLU A 75 1.81 19.19 23.08
C GLU A 75 1.70 20.71 23.15
N LYS A 76 2.08 21.40 22.07
CA LYS A 76 2.06 22.87 22.01
C LYS A 76 0.66 23.47 21.96
N LEU A 77 -0.27 22.84 21.23
CA LEU A 77 -1.62 23.37 20.99
C LEU A 77 -2.60 22.98 22.11
N GLY A 78 -2.29 21.92 22.85
CA GLY A 78 -3.05 21.46 24.00
C GLY A 78 -4.33 20.67 23.65
N PRO A 79 -4.90 19.97 24.65
CA PRO A 79 -6.00 19.02 24.43
C PRO A 79 -7.30 19.66 23.91
N ALA A 80 -7.62 20.88 24.36
CA ALA A 80 -8.84 21.58 23.98
C ALA A 80 -8.84 21.97 22.49
N TRP A 81 -7.71 22.46 21.99
CA TRP A 81 -7.53 22.74 20.57
C TRP A 81 -7.61 21.45 19.75
N CYS A 82 -6.89 20.41 20.16
CA CYS A 82 -6.89 19.13 19.45
C CYS A 82 -8.31 18.55 19.34
N ARG A 83 -9.11 18.55 20.42
CA ARG A 83 -10.50 18.08 20.39
C ARG A 83 -11.36 18.88 19.41
N ARG A 84 -11.23 20.21 19.42
CA ARG A 84 -12.03 21.10 18.54
C ARG A 84 -11.71 20.90 17.07
N HIS A 85 -10.46 20.53 16.76
CA HIS A 85 -9.95 20.43 15.39
C HIS A 85 -9.68 19.00 14.93
N SER A 86 -10.20 17.99 15.65
CA SER A 86 -10.11 16.58 15.26
C SER A 86 -11.47 16.02 14.89
N THR A 87 -11.50 15.18 13.86
CA THR A 87 -12.68 14.40 13.49
C THR A 87 -12.45 12.94 13.87
N THR A 88 -13.37 12.36 14.63
CA THR A 88 -13.37 10.93 14.92
C THR A 88 -14.24 10.21 13.89
N LYS A 89 -13.71 9.17 13.26
CA LYS A 89 -14.45 8.29 12.34
C LYS A 89 -14.24 6.85 12.77
N GLU A 90 -15.32 6.08 12.84
CA GLU A 90 -15.24 4.64 13.04
C GLU A 90 -14.64 3.99 11.79
N GLN A 91 -13.72 3.04 11.98
CA GLN A 91 -13.10 2.29 10.89
C GLN A 91 -13.04 0.81 11.25
N THR A 92 -13.54 -0.02 10.34
CA THR A 92 -13.38 -1.48 10.40
C THR A 92 -12.13 -1.88 9.62
N VAL A 93 -11.22 -2.60 10.27
CA VAL A 93 -9.95 -3.03 9.67
C VAL A 93 -9.89 -4.54 9.64
N VAL A 94 -9.62 -5.10 8.46
CA VAL A 94 -9.32 -6.54 8.29
C VAL A 94 -7.80 -6.73 8.35
N ARG A 95 -7.33 -7.47 9.34
CA ARG A 95 -5.93 -7.87 9.48
C ARG A 95 -5.80 -9.36 9.16
N VAL A 96 -4.92 -9.68 8.20
CA VAL A 96 -4.59 -11.07 7.82
C VAL A 96 -3.12 -11.31 8.09
N SER A 97 -2.81 -12.47 8.67
CA SER A 97 -1.44 -12.93 8.93
C SER A 97 -1.37 -14.45 8.75
N ALA A 98 -0.26 -14.95 8.22
CA ALA A 98 -0.02 -16.39 8.13
C ALA A 98 -0.11 -17.05 9.52
N ARG A 99 -0.79 -18.19 9.62
CA ARG A 99 -0.83 -18.97 10.87
C ARG A 99 0.52 -19.63 11.09
N LYS A 100 1.03 -19.59 12.32
CA LYS A 100 2.13 -20.47 12.73
C LYS A 100 1.61 -21.90 12.74
N ARG A 101 2.33 -22.81 12.09
CA ARG A 101 2.12 -24.25 12.27
C ARG A 101 2.46 -24.56 13.73
N VAL A 102 1.50 -25.11 14.47
CA VAL A 102 1.75 -25.72 15.77
C VAL A 102 2.05 -27.17 15.46
N ASP A 103 3.31 -27.57 15.62
CA ASP A 103 3.73 -28.98 15.62
C ASP A 103 3.22 -29.69 16.88
#